data_AF-A0A257N4P0-F1
#
_entry.id   AF-A0A257N4P0-F1
#
_cell.length_a   1.000
_cell.length_b   1.000
_cell.length_c   1.000
_cell.angle_alpha   90.00
_cell.angle_beta   90.00
_cell.angle_gamma   90.00
#
_symmetry.space_group_name_H-M   'P 1'
#
loop_
_entity.id
_entity.type
_entity.pdbx_description
1 polymer ?
#
loop_
_entity_poly.entity_id
_entity_poly.type
_entity_poly.pdbx_seq_one_letter_code
_entity_poly.pdbx_strand_id
1 'polypeptide(L)'
;MNTFKKILLALAITATSSTAFAVANPSYEEVQTAINNTLAKVEEANTGINSGADTEKLIDIVTDARQLQKDISNNVLDVKRNQASNVLKQARAALQKNELDVAKESLADALNRYKEIKQIYAANHQ
;
A
#
# COMPACT_ATOMS: atom_id res chain seq x y z
N MET A 1 42.16 55.66 -2.56
CA MET A 1 42.43 55.47 -1.11
C MET A 1 41.14 54.97 -0.48
N ASN A 2 41.07 53.67 -0.18
CA ASN A 2 41.10 53.11 1.19
C ASN A 2 39.98 53.71 2.06
N THR A 3 39.01 52.94 2.55
CA THR A 3 39.28 51.90 3.55
C THR A 3 38.15 50.87 3.66
N PHE A 4 38.54 49.62 3.38
CA PHE A 4 37.99 48.42 4.02
C PHE A 4 37.99 48.56 5.54
N LYS A 5 36.81 48.55 6.18
CA LYS A 5 36.66 48.22 7.61
C LYS A 5 35.34 47.47 7.85
N LYS A 6 35.49 46.15 7.93
CA LYS A 6 34.94 45.24 8.95
C LYS A 6 33.54 45.55 9.50
N ILE A 7 32.60 44.63 9.29
CA ILE A 7 31.89 43.91 10.37
C ILE A 7 31.44 42.54 9.81
N LEU A 8 32.09 41.50 10.34
CA LEU A 8 31.57 40.14 10.39
C LEU A 8 30.43 40.12 11.41
N LEU A 9 29.28 39.53 11.07
CA LEU A 9 28.44 38.91 12.10
C LEU A 9 27.75 37.66 11.52
N ALA A 10 28.01 36.56 12.21
CA ALA A 10 27.75 35.17 11.85
C ALA A 10 26.28 34.87 11.46
N LEU A 11 26.08 34.27 10.28
CA LEU A 11 24.98 33.34 10.08
C LEU A 11 25.40 32.00 10.70
N ALA A 12 24.90 31.71 11.91
CA ALA A 12 24.91 30.36 12.42
C ALA A 12 23.89 29.54 11.63
N ILE A 13 24.35 28.86 10.58
CA ILE A 13 23.59 27.77 9.97
C ILE A 13 23.66 26.63 10.98
N THR A 14 22.65 26.50 11.84
CA THR A 14 22.39 25.26 12.55
C THR A 14 22.04 24.21 11.51
N ALA A 15 23.04 23.47 11.07
CA ALA A 15 22.85 22.21 10.38
C ALA A 15 22.15 21.28 11.37
N THR A 16 20.81 21.26 11.34
CA THR A 16 20.07 20.14 11.90
C THR A 16 20.43 18.95 11.03
N SER A 17 21.48 18.22 11.43
CA SER A 17 21.75 16.89 10.93
C SER A 17 20.52 16.06 11.25
N SER A 18 19.60 15.94 10.30
CA SER A 18 18.55 14.95 10.36
C SER A 18 19.26 13.61 10.47
N THR A 19 19.25 13.05 11.67
CA THR A 19 19.60 11.65 11.86
C THR A 19 18.60 10.89 11.00
N ALA A 20 19.05 10.44 9.83
CA ALA A 20 18.33 9.45 9.06
C ALA A 20 18.26 8.21 9.95
N PHE A 21 17.20 8.11 10.76
CA PHE A 21 16.88 6.88 11.44
C PHE A 21 16.72 5.85 10.34
N ALA A 22 17.61 4.86 10.30
CA ALA A 22 17.41 3.70 9.46
C ALA A 22 16.04 3.12 9.88
N VAL A 23 15.05 3.26 9.00
CA VAL A 23 13.75 2.62 9.18
C VAL A 23 14.08 1.14 9.29
N ALA A 24 13.81 0.55 10.45
CA ALA A 24 14.03 -0.87 10.65
C ALA A 24 13.24 -1.61 9.57
N ASN A 25 13.91 -2.52 8.86
CA ASN A 25 13.19 -3.40 7.94
C ASN A 25 12.11 -4.13 8.74
N PRO A 26 10.88 -4.22 8.22
CA PRO A 26 9.81 -4.92 8.92
C PRO A 26 10.23 -6.37 9.16
N SER A 27 9.86 -6.88 10.33
CA SER A 27 10.01 -8.28 10.68
C SER A 27 9.19 -9.16 9.74
N TYR A 28 9.55 -10.45 9.71
CA TYR A 28 8.84 -11.42 8.91
C TYR A 28 7.33 -11.46 9.23
N GLU A 29 7.01 -11.43 10.53
CA GLU A 29 5.65 -11.49 11.07
C GLU A 29 4.83 -10.25 10.72
N GLU A 30 5.44 -9.06 10.71
CA GLU A 30 4.78 -7.81 10.33
C GLU A 30 4.33 -7.85 8.87
N VAL A 31 5.22 -8.26 7.94
CA VAL A 31 4.86 -8.38 6.53
C VAL A 31 3.84 -9.51 6.31
N GLN A 32 3.96 -10.64 7.01
CA GLN A 32 2.99 -11.73 6.92
C GLN A 32 1.59 -11.28 7.38
N THR A 33 1.53 -10.52 8.46
CA THR A 33 0.31 -9.94 9.02
C THR A 33 -0.31 -8.93 8.04
N ALA A 34 0.50 -8.05 7.45
CA ALA A 34 0.03 -7.10 6.44
C ALA A 34 -0.57 -7.80 5.21
N ILE A 35 0.06 -8.89 4.73
CA ILE A 35 -0.46 -9.72 3.64
C ILE A 35 -1.81 -10.33 4.04
N ASN A 36 -1.91 -10.93 5.22
CA ASN A 36 -3.14 -11.58 5.69
C ASN A 36 -4.28 -10.57 5.87
N ASN A 37 -4.02 -9.40 6.47
CA ASN A 37 -5.03 -8.37 6.68
C ASN A 37 -5.54 -7.80 5.35
N THR A 38 -4.63 -7.56 4.40
CA THR A 38 -5.00 -7.14 3.05
C THR A 38 -5.88 -8.18 2.36
N LEU A 39 -5.45 -9.45 2.40
CA LEU A 39 -6.16 -10.56 1.75
C LEU A 39 -7.56 -10.76 2.34
N ALA A 40 -7.71 -10.70 3.67
CA ALA A 40 -8.99 -10.78 4.33
C ALA A 40 -9.95 -9.67 3.86
N LYS A 41 -9.45 -8.44 3.69
CA LYS A 41 -10.27 -7.32 3.22
C LYS A 41 -10.68 -7.45 1.75
N VAL A 42 -9.81 -8.00 0.91
CA VAL A 42 -10.15 -8.32 -0.48
C VAL A 42 -11.17 -9.46 -0.56
N GLU A 43 -11.07 -10.48 0.30
CA GLU A 43 -12.07 -11.56 0.41
C GLU A 43 -13.42 -11.03 0.89
N GLU A 44 -13.43 -10.09 1.83
CA GLU A 44 -14.64 -9.40 2.29
C GLU A 44 -15.32 -8.65 1.13
N ALA A 45 -14.58 -7.85 0.36
CA ALA A 45 -15.12 -7.15 -0.80
C ALA A 45 -15.65 -8.10 -1.87
N ASN A 46 -14.87 -9.16 -2.18
CA ASN A 46 -15.25 -10.15 -3.18
C ASN A 46 -16.48 -10.96 -2.74
N THR A 47 -16.63 -11.27 -1.46
CA THR A 47 -17.84 -11.90 -0.93
C THR A 47 -19.02 -10.94 -0.98
N GLY A 48 -18.82 -9.70 -0.51
CA GLY A 48 -19.85 -8.67 -0.48
C GLY A 48 -20.46 -8.40 -1.85
N ILE A 49 -19.63 -8.23 -2.89
CA ILE A 49 -20.15 -7.99 -4.24
C ILE A 49 -20.95 -9.19 -4.78
N ASN A 50 -20.57 -10.41 -4.41
CA ASN A 50 -21.30 -11.62 -4.80
C ASN A 50 -22.61 -11.82 -4.02
N SER A 51 -22.72 -11.25 -2.83
CA SER A 51 -23.92 -11.28 -2.00
C SER A 51 -24.83 -10.07 -2.19
N GLY A 52 -24.51 -9.16 -3.13
CA GLY A 52 -25.30 -7.95 -3.38
C GLY A 52 -25.19 -6.90 -2.26
N ALA A 53 -24.03 -6.81 -1.61
CA ALA A 53 -23.75 -5.77 -0.64
C ALA A 53 -23.83 -4.37 -1.27
N ASP A 54 -24.09 -3.38 -0.42
CA ASP A 54 -24.18 -1.97 -0.79
C ASP A 54 -22.88 -1.46 -1.46
N THR A 55 -23.01 -0.73 -2.57
CA THR A 55 -21.88 -0.26 -3.38
C THR A 55 -20.97 0.70 -2.61
N GLU A 56 -21.51 1.59 -1.76
CA GLU A 56 -20.70 2.51 -0.97
C GLU A 56 -19.86 1.74 0.05
N LYS A 57 -20.46 0.77 0.73
CA LYS A 57 -19.72 -0.13 1.63
C LYS A 57 -18.63 -0.89 0.90
N LEU A 58 -18.90 -1.39 -0.31
CA LEU A 58 -17.88 -2.07 -1.13
C LEU A 58 -16.72 -1.13 -1.49
N ILE A 59 -17.01 0.13 -1.82
CA ILE A 59 -15.98 1.15 -2.09
C ILE A 59 -15.10 1.37 -0.86
N ASP A 60 -15.68 1.43 0.34
CA ASP A 60 -14.93 1.60 1.58
C ASP A 60 -14.04 0.39 1.86
N ILE A 61 -14.58 -0.83 1.75
CA ILE A 61 -13.81 -2.07 1.94
C ILE A 61 -12.63 -2.14 0.97
N VAL A 62 -12.83 -1.82 -0.31
CA VAL A 62 -11.74 -1.80 -1.31
C VAL A 62 -10.73 -0.70 -1.00
N THR A 63 -11.18 0.44 -0.45
CA THR A 63 -10.30 1.53 -0.02
C THR A 63 -9.41 1.08 1.14
N ASP A 64 -9.98 0.38 2.12
CA ASP A 64 -9.23 -0.19 3.25
C ASP A 64 -8.19 -1.20 2.78
N ALA A 65 -8.56 -2.12 1.88
CA ALA A 65 -7.62 -3.09 1.32
C ALA A 65 -6.43 -2.40 0.63
N ARG A 66 -6.67 -1.30 -0.10
CA ARG A 66 -5.62 -0.49 -0.74
C ARG A 66 -4.74 0.27 0.25
N GLN A 67 -5.26 0.56 1.43
CA GLN A 67 -4.49 1.17 2.50
C GLN A 67 -3.62 0.11 3.20
N LEU A 68 -4.20 -1.03 3.59
CA LEU A 68 -3.51 -2.15 4.24
C LEU A 68 -2.36 -2.71 3.41
N GLN A 69 -2.53 -2.82 2.07
CA GLN A 69 -1.46 -3.36 1.23
C GLN A 69 -0.16 -2.55 1.30
N LYS A 70 -0.21 -1.27 1.68
CA LYS A 70 0.98 -0.42 1.81
C LYS A 70 1.93 -0.91 2.90
N ASP A 71 1.41 -1.64 3.88
CA ASP A 71 2.18 -2.22 4.98
C ASP A 71 2.88 -3.52 4.55
N ILE A 72 2.59 -4.05 3.36
CA ILE A 72 3.36 -5.12 2.71
C ILE A 72 4.67 -4.50 2.20
N SER A 73 5.60 -4.25 3.12
CA SER A 73 6.89 -3.63 2.86
C SER A 73 7.94 -4.72 2.67
N ASN A 74 8.13 -5.14 1.42
CA ASN A 74 9.13 -6.13 1.03
C ASN A 74 9.55 -5.93 -0.43
N ASN A 75 10.84 -5.70 -0.66
CA ASN A 75 11.39 -5.40 -1.98
C ASN A 75 11.10 -6.47 -3.03
N VAL A 76 11.04 -7.75 -2.64
CA VAL A 76 10.74 -8.88 -3.54
C VAL A 76 9.28 -8.84 -3.99
N LEU A 77 8.39 -8.32 -3.15
CA LEU A 77 6.95 -8.28 -3.41
C LEU A 77 6.49 -6.99 -4.09
N ASP A 78 7.30 -5.93 -4.10
CA ASP A 78 6.90 -4.59 -4.52
C ASP A 78 6.18 -4.54 -5.87
N VAL A 79 6.74 -5.21 -6.89
CA VAL A 79 6.14 -5.23 -8.24
C VAL A 79 4.77 -5.89 -8.22
N LYS A 80 4.65 -7.05 -7.58
CA LYS A 80 3.39 -7.81 -7.51
C LYS A 80 2.35 -7.10 -6.66
N ARG A 81 2.77 -6.52 -5.52
CA ARG A 81 1.93 -5.66 -4.68
C ARG A 81 1.37 -4.48 -5.48
N ASN A 82 2.21 -3.78 -6.24
CA ASN A 82 1.78 -2.64 -7.03
C ASN A 82 0.80 -3.04 -8.14
N GLN A 83 1.03 -4.18 -8.79
CA GLN A 83 0.08 -4.74 -9.76
C GLN A 83 -1.27 -5.06 -9.11
N ALA A 84 -1.28 -5.76 -7.97
CA ALA A 84 -2.50 -6.08 -7.23
C ALA A 84 -3.24 -4.81 -6.75
N SER A 85 -2.51 -3.81 -6.26
CA SER A 85 -3.06 -2.52 -5.82
C SER A 85 -3.68 -1.72 -6.98
N ASN A 86 -3.12 -1.82 -8.19
CA ASN A 86 -3.71 -1.23 -9.39
C ASN A 86 -5.02 -1.90 -9.78
N VAL A 87 -5.13 -3.23 -9.63
CA VAL A 87 -6.39 -3.94 -9.87
C VAL A 87 -7.45 -3.55 -8.83
N LEU A 88 -7.09 -3.40 -7.55
CA LEU A 88 -8.02 -2.85 -6.54
C LEU A 88 -8.47 -1.43 -6.88
N LYS A 89 -7.59 -0.60 -7.47
CA LYS A 89 -7.96 0.74 -7.94
C LYS A 89 -8.99 0.66 -9.09
N GLN A 90 -8.84 -0.30 -10.00
CA GLN A 90 -9.81 -0.56 -11.07
C GLN A 90 -11.14 -1.02 -10.51
N ALA A 91 -11.15 -2.00 -9.59
CA ALA A 91 -12.35 -2.46 -8.90
C ALA A 91 -13.11 -1.30 -8.24
N ARG A 92 -12.40 -0.44 -7.49
CA ARG A 92 -13.00 0.74 -6.86
C ARG A 92 -13.60 1.70 -7.89
N ALA A 93 -12.90 1.96 -8.99
CA ALA A 93 -13.39 2.83 -10.04
C ALA A 93 -14.65 2.26 -10.73
N ALA A 94 -14.71 0.95 -10.94
CA ALA A 94 -15.88 0.27 -11.48
C ALA A 94 -17.07 0.36 -10.52
N LEU A 95 -16.86 0.12 -9.22
CA LEU A 95 -17.89 0.32 -8.19
C LEU A 95 -18.45 1.76 -8.20
N GLN A 96 -17.57 2.76 -8.28
CA GLN A 96 -17.98 4.17 -8.37
C GLN A 96 -18.82 4.52 -9.61
N LYS A 97 -18.70 3.71 -10.67
CA LYS A 97 -19.47 3.85 -11.91
C LYS A 97 -20.67 2.91 -11.99
N ASN A 98 -20.94 2.14 -10.93
CA ASN A 98 -21.93 1.06 -10.90
C ASN A 98 -21.69 -0.04 -11.95
N GLU A 99 -20.44 -0.25 -12.37
CA GLU A 99 -20.01 -1.31 -13.28
C GLU A 99 -19.74 -2.61 -12.48
N LEU A 100 -20.79 -3.22 -11.92
CA LEU A 100 -20.65 -4.31 -10.94
C LEU A 100 -19.95 -5.57 -11.49
N ASP A 101 -20.17 -5.92 -12.75
CA ASP A 101 -19.51 -7.08 -13.37
C ASP A 101 -18.00 -6.87 -13.51
N VAL A 102 -17.59 -5.65 -13.92
CA VAL A 102 -16.18 -5.25 -14.03
C VAL A 102 -15.53 -5.20 -12.64
N ALA A 103 -16.25 -4.67 -11.65
CA ALA A 103 -15.79 -4.67 -10.27
C ALA A 103 -15.59 -6.09 -9.74
N LYS A 104 -16.51 -7.01 -10.05
CA LYS A 104 -16.45 -8.41 -9.63
C LYS A 104 -15.27 -9.15 -10.25
N GLU A 105 -15.03 -8.98 -11.55
CA GLU A 105 -13.87 -9.54 -12.23
C GLU A 105 -12.56 -8.99 -11.64
N SER A 106 -12.49 -7.68 -11.44
CA SER A 106 -11.31 -7.03 -10.85
C SER A 106 -11.05 -7.49 -9.42
N LEU A 107 -12.09 -7.67 -8.59
CA LEU A 107 -11.95 -8.19 -7.22
C LEU A 107 -11.46 -9.63 -7.19
N ALA A 108 -11.94 -10.47 -8.11
CA ALA A 108 -11.47 -11.85 -8.25
C ALA A 108 -9.99 -11.90 -8.68
N ASP A 109 -9.57 -11.06 -9.64
CA ASP A 109 -8.15 -10.95 -10.04
C ASP A 109 -7.29 -10.45 -8.87
N ALA A 110 -7.70 -9.37 -8.20
CA ALA A 110 -6.98 -8.87 -7.03
C ALA A 110 -6.82 -9.95 -5.95
N LEU A 111 -7.88 -10.72 -5.67
CA LEU A 111 -7.85 -11.81 -4.70
C LEU A 111 -6.79 -12.87 -5.07
N ASN A 112 -6.76 -13.29 -6.33
CA ASN A 112 -5.78 -14.26 -6.81
C ASN A 112 -4.35 -13.74 -6.71
N ARG A 113 -4.12 -12.46 -7.03
CA ARG A 113 -2.80 -11.82 -6.90
C ARG A 113 -2.32 -11.74 -5.47
N TYR A 114 -3.18 -11.40 -4.51
CA TYR A 114 -2.78 -11.39 -3.09
C TYR A 114 -2.54 -12.80 -2.54
N LYS A 115 -3.26 -13.81 -3.03
CA LYS A 115 -2.94 -15.23 -2.73
C LYS A 115 -1.56 -15.61 -3.26
N GLU A 116 -1.22 -15.19 -4.48
CA GLU A 116 0.11 -15.41 -5.06
C GLU A 116 1.21 -14.69 -4.26
N ILE A 117 0.99 -13.44 -3.86
CA ILE A 117 1.91 -12.68 -3.00
C ILE A 117 2.17 -13.44 -1.69
N LYS A 118 1.12 -13.97 -1.05
CA LYS A 118 1.24 -14.79 0.16
C LYS A 118 2.09 -16.04 -0.06
N GLN A 119 1.89 -16.74 -1.18
CA GLN A 119 2.65 -17.95 -1.53
C GLN A 119 4.13 -17.63 -1.77
N ILE A 120 4.43 -16.58 -2.53
CA ILE A 120 5.80 -16.13 -2.80
C ILE A 120 6.49 -15.74 -1.50
N TYR A 121 5.79 -15.01 -0.63
CA TYR A 121 6.36 -14.61 0.64
C TYR A 121 6.69 -15.81 1.52
N ALA A 122 5.76 -16.77 1.64
CA ALA A 122 5.99 -18.01 2.39
C ALA A 122 7.16 -18.83 1.83
N ALA A 123 7.28 -18.94 0.50
CA ALA A 123 8.35 -19.71 -0.15
C ALA A 123 9.75 -19.11 0.04
N ASN A 124 9.86 -17.79 0.17
CA ASN A 124 11.15 -17.10 0.36
C ASN A 124 11.61 -17.02 1.83
N HIS A 125 10.80 -17.52 2.77
CA HIS A 125 11.07 -17.46 4.20
C HIS A 125 10.87 -18.83 4.88
N GLN A 126 11.08 -19.91 4.12
CA GLN A 126 11.15 -21.29 4.63
C GLN A 126 12.53 -21.60 5.21
#